data_AF-A0A1I7IUB5-F1
#
_entry.id   AF-A0A1I7IUB5-F1
#
_cell.length_a   1.000
_cell.length_b   1.000
_cell.length_c   1.000
_cell.angle_alpha   90.00
_cell.angle_beta   90.00
_cell.angle_gamma   90.00
#
_symmetry.space_group_name_H-M   'P 1'
#
loop_
_entity.id
_entity.type
_entity.pdbx_description
1 polymer ?
#
loop_
_entity_poly.entity_id
_entity_poly.type
_entity_poly.pdbx_seq_one_letter_code
_entity_poly.pdbx_strand_id
1 'polypeptide(L)'
;MTNAADDFDALFDEVSAQRATDPAPVPAPAPAAPAASAEDDLESLFDQVSAASAGPAHAPAAAAPVAAPAAAAPAAPPAEPADGGDGSGNPMFERLGGIVRLLHDSLRELGYDKALTEASAQIGDAQDRLEYVASLTEQAANKVLNTLDDGMPAQDVLSKKSKEMEDRWAALFAGKLSIDQFKVLAGDSRAFAAAVSEATEAEKARLLEIMMAQDFQDITGQLIKKVVVITKTVEAELAQLLRDNAPTEVREKIAQKEVSLMSGPSAPAVALNQDSVDDLLADLGF
;
A
#
# COMPACT_ATOMS: atom_id res chain seq x y z
N MET A 1 1.30 38.85 -0.48
CA MET A 1 1.09 37.44 -0.11
C MET A 1 0.64 36.75 -1.38
N THR A 2 1.60 36.35 -2.20
CA THR A 2 1.38 35.67 -3.48
C THR A 2 1.35 34.17 -3.22
N ASN A 3 0.38 33.52 -3.86
CA ASN A 3 -0.10 32.17 -3.61
C ASN A 3 0.98 31.13 -3.95
N ALA A 4 1.46 30.40 -2.95
CA ALA A 4 2.32 29.24 -3.17
C ALA A 4 1.61 28.14 -3.99
N ALA A 5 0.27 28.12 -4.00
CA ALA A 5 -0.50 27.18 -4.80
C ALA A 5 -0.39 27.43 -6.31
N ASP A 6 -0.29 28.70 -6.74
CA ASP A 6 -0.19 29.05 -8.16
C ASP A 6 1.19 28.70 -8.74
N ASP A 7 2.25 28.74 -7.90
CA ASP A 7 3.60 28.31 -8.29
C ASP A 7 3.73 26.78 -8.43
N PHE A 8 2.95 25.99 -7.69
CA PHE A 8 2.96 24.53 -7.80
C PHE A 8 2.25 24.03 -9.06
N ASP A 9 1.13 24.65 -9.44
CA ASP A 9 0.44 24.33 -10.69
C ASP A 9 1.30 24.70 -11.91
N ALA A 10 2.01 25.84 -11.86
CA ALA A 10 2.93 26.24 -12.92
C ALA A 10 4.10 25.26 -13.12
N LEU A 11 4.66 24.73 -12.02
CA LEU A 11 5.72 23.71 -12.08
C LEU A 11 5.22 22.37 -12.64
N PHE A 12 3.97 22.00 -12.36
CA PHE A 12 3.37 20.76 -12.85
C PHE A 12 3.08 20.82 -14.36
N ASP A 13 2.63 21.97 -14.86
CA ASP A 13 2.44 22.21 -16.28
C ASP A 13 3.78 22.25 -17.05
N GLU A 14 4.83 22.81 -16.46
CA GLU A 14 6.17 22.85 -17.08
C GLU A 14 6.79 21.45 -17.24
N VAL A 15 6.65 20.58 -16.23
CA VAL A 15 7.11 19.18 -16.29
C VAL A 15 6.29 18.36 -17.30
N SER A 16 5.00 18.66 -17.41
CA SER A 16 4.11 18.00 -18.38
C SER A 16 4.43 18.42 -19.82
N ALA A 17 4.80 19.69 -20.04
CA ALA A 17 5.23 20.19 -21.34
C ALA A 17 6.58 19.62 -21.79
N GLN A 18 7.51 19.36 -20.87
CA GLN A 18 8.81 18.74 -21.18
C GLN A 18 8.73 17.25 -21.54
N ARG A 19 7.64 16.56 -21.19
CA ARG A 19 7.37 15.19 -21.68
C ARG A 19 6.79 15.13 -23.09
N ALA A 20 6.31 16.25 -23.63
CA ALA A 20 5.66 16.30 -24.95
C ALA A 20 6.61 16.56 -26.13
N THR A 21 7.92 16.69 -25.90
CA THR A 21 8.91 16.76 -26.98
C THR A 21 9.33 15.36 -27.41
N ASP A 22 8.87 14.95 -28.60
CA ASP A 22 9.18 13.69 -29.27
C ASP A 22 10.68 13.33 -29.24
N PRO A 23 11.07 12.11 -28.81
CA PRO A 23 12.40 11.60 -29.08
C PRO A 23 12.52 11.15 -30.55
N ALA A 24 13.64 11.51 -31.19
CA ALA A 24 14.01 11.09 -32.54
C ALA A 24 13.98 9.56 -32.73
N PRO A 25 13.74 9.04 -33.95
CA PRO A 25 13.55 7.61 -34.19
C PRO A 25 14.85 6.83 -33.97
N VAL A 26 14.82 5.88 -33.05
CA VAL A 26 15.90 4.92 -32.75
C VAL A 26 15.81 3.74 -33.74
N PRO A 27 16.92 3.22 -34.31
CA PRO A 27 16.86 2.08 -35.22
C PRO A 27 16.40 0.79 -34.51
N ALA A 28 15.63 -0.04 -35.23
CA ALA A 28 14.96 -1.23 -34.71
C ALA A 28 15.92 -2.26 -34.08
N PRO A 29 15.58 -2.85 -32.91
CA PRO A 29 16.31 -3.97 -32.35
C PRO A 29 15.91 -5.29 -33.03
N ALA A 30 16.89 -6.20 -33.14
CA ALA A 30 16.77 -7.56 -33.65
C ALA A 30 15.81 -8.43 -32.80
N PRO A 31 15.22 -9.53 -33.35
CA PRO A 31 14.15 -10.26 -32.68
C PRO A 31 14.66 -11.00 -31.44
N ALA A 32 14.00 -10.76 -30.31
CA ALA A 32 14.24 -11.46 -29.05
C ALA A 32 13.55 -12.84 -29.03
N ALA A 33 14.23 -13.80 -28.42
CA ALA A 33 13.78 -15.17 -28.14
C ALA A 33 12.56 -15.19 -27.18
N PRO A 34 11.78 -16.28 -27.12
CA PRO A 34 10.44 -16.27 -26.53
C PRO A 34 10.48 -16.08 -25.01
N ALA A 35 9.63 -15.17 -24.53
CA ALA A 35 9.31 -14.96 -23.12
C ALA A 35 8.53 -16.17 -22.59
N ALA A 36 9.21 -17.03 -21.81
CA ALA A 36 8.57 -18.16 -21.14
C ALA A 36 9.20 -18.46 -19.77
N SER A 37 9.77 -17.47 -19.09
CA SER A 37 10.51 -17.73 -17.84
C SER A 37 10.48 -16.62 -16.78
N ALA A 38 9.84 -15.47 -17.05
CA ALA A 38 9.79 -14.36 -16.07
C ALA A 38 8.61 -14.46 -15.09
N GLU A 39 7.51 -15.11 -15.48
CA GLU A 39 6.34 -15.30 -14.61
C GLU A 39 6.55 -16.44 -13.61
N ASP A 40 7.12 -17.56 -14.07
CA ASP A 40 7.53 -18.70 -13.22
C ASP A 40 8.60 -18.32 -12.18
N ASP A 41 9.54 -17.43 -12.52
CA ASP A 41 10.58 -16.96 -11.59
C ASP A 41 9.99 -16.13 -10.44
N LEU A 42 8.93 -15.35 -10.68
CA LEU A 42 8.28 -14.54 -9.64
C LEU A 42 7.42 -15.38 -8.69
N GLU A 43 6.77 -16.42 -9.22
CA GLU A 43 5.96 -17.35 -8.43
C GLU A 43 6.86 -18.25 -7.56
N SER A 44 8.02 -18.67 -8.08
CA SER A 44 9.07 -19.38 -7.33
C SER A 44 9.67 -18.53 -6.20
N LEU A 45 9.88 -17.23 -6.42
CA LEU A 45 10.37 -16.30 -5.40
C LEU A 45 9.35 -16.06 -4.28
N PHE A 46 8.05 -16.05 -4.61
CA PHE A 46 6.97 -15.94 -3.63
C PHE A 46 6.92 -17.20 -2.73
N ASP A 47 6.96 -18.39 -3.31
CA ASP A 47 6.98 -19.66 -2.56
C ASP A 47 8.20 -19.79 -1.64
N GLN A 48 9.37 -19.30 -2.08
CA GLN A 48 10.60 -19.34 -1.30
C GLN A 48 10.56 -18.45 -0.05
N VAL A 49 9.88 -17.29 -0.11
CA VAL A 49 9.72 -16.37 1.03
C VAL A 49 8.66 -16.88 2.01
N SER A 50 7.58 -17.50 1.50
CA SER A 50 6.57 -18.14 2.34
C SER A 50 7.12 -19.34 3.11
N ALA A 51 7.97 -20.15 2.47
CA ALA A 51 8.64 -21.28 3.12
C ALA A 51 9.67 -20.85 4.17
N ALA A 52 10.37 -19.73 3.98
CA ALA A 52 11.31 -19.18 4.96
C ALA A 52 10.62 -18.64 6.22
N SER A 53 9.32 -18.34 6.15
CA SER A 53 8.51 -17.89 7.29
C SER A 53 7.97 -19.06 8.13
N ALA A 54 8.09 -20.30 7.64
CA ALA A 54 7.69 -21.52 8.34
C ALA A 54 8.89 -22.24 8.98
N GLY A 55 9.61 -21.57 9.87
CA GLY A 55 10.59 -22.16 10.80
C GLY A 55 9.92 -22.64 12.12
N PRO A 56 10.54 -23.57 12.88
CA PRO A 56 9.85 -24.64 13.60
C PRO A 56 8.97 -24.16 14.76
N ALA A 57 7.80 -24.80 14.86
CA ALA A 57 6.88 -24.71 15.98
C ALA A 57 7.60 -24.84 17.33
N HIS A 58 7.62 -23.74 18.10
CA HIS A 58 7.98 -23.77 19.50
C HIS A 58 6.85 -24.46 20.26
N ALA A 59 7.09 -25.70 20.69
CA ALA A 59 6.19 -26.44 21.54
C ALA A 59 5.97 -25.68 22.87
N PRO A 60 4.74 -25.41 23.32
CA PRO A 60 4.53 -24.90 24.66
C PRO A 60 4.87 -26.00 25.67
N ALA A 61 5.78 -25.67 26.58
CA ALA A 61 6.21 -26.52 27.67
C ALA A 61 5.04 -26.92 28.58
N ALA A 62 5.00 -28.20 28.92
CA ALA A 62 4.07 -28.81 29.86
C ALA A 62 4.15 -28.14 31.25
N ALA A 63 3.02 -27.61 31.72
CA ALA A 63 2.81 -27.32 33.12
C ALA A 63 2.15 -28.54 33.79
N ALA A 64 2.86 -29.11 34.76
CA ALA A 64 2.41 -30.21 35.61
C ALA A 64 1.27 -29.76 36.56
N PRO A 65 0.42 -30.69 37.05
CA PRO A 65 -0.81 -30.38 37.77
C PRO A 65 -0.52 -30.05 39.24
N VAL A 66 -1.13 -28.98 39.76
CA VAL A 66 -1.10 -28.67 41.19
C VAL A 66 -2.44 -29.04 41.81
N ALA A 67 -2.36 -29.80 42.88
CA ALA A 67 -3.44 -30.48 43.58
C ALA A 67 -4.44 -29.52 44.25
N ALA A 68 -5.65 -30.04 44.42
CA ALA A 68 -6.72 -29.51 45.25
C ALA A 68 -6.29 -29.28 46.71
N PRO A 69 -7.06 -28.47 47.45
CA PRO A 69 -7.63 -29.01 48.68
C PRO A 69 -9.16 -28.87 48.72
N ALA A 70 -9.75 -29.90 49.30
CA ALA A 70 -11.17 -30.05 49.59
C ALA A 70 -11.66 -29.03 50.63
N ALA A 71 -12.89 -28.55 50.45
CA ALA A 71 -13.69 -28.00 51.53
C ALA A 71 -15.19 -28.30 51.31
N ALA A 72 -15.65 -29.28 52.10
CA ALA A 72 -16.97 -29.48 52.70
C ALA A 72 -18.23 -28.92 52.00
N ALA A 73 -19.10 -29.86 51.62
CA ALA A 73 -20.55 -29.65 51.48
C ALA A 73 -21.20 -29.26 52.82
N PRO A 74 -22.37 -28.59 52.76
CA PRO A 74 -23.53 -29.23 53.34
C PRO A 74 -24.76 -29.25 52.42
N ALA A 75 -25.43 -30.41 52.49
CA ALA A 75 -26.77 -30.80 52.11
C ALA A 75 -27.77 -29.72 51.61
N ALA A 76 -28.28 -29.94 50.40
CA ALA A 76 -29.55 -29.41 49.92
C ALA A 76 -30.70 -30.40 50.21
N PRO A 77 -31.91 -29.93 50.61
CA PRO A 77 -33.12 -30.76 50.70
C PRO A 77 -33.80 -30.92 49.31
N PRO A 78 -34.79 -31.83 49.17
CA PRO A 78 -35.09 -32.52 47.92
C PRO A 78 -35.97 -31.73 46.96
N ALA A 79 -35.88 -32.15 45.69
CA ALA A 79 -36.59 -31.64 44.53
C ALA A 79 -38.12 -31.63 44.66
N GLU A 80 -38.73 -30.54 44.19
CA GLU A 80 -40.06 -30.50 43.60
C GLU A 80 -39.96 -29.99 42.15
N PRO A 81 -40.80 -30.48 41.22
CA PRO A 81 -40.66 -30.21 39.80
C PRO A 81 -41.34 -28.88 39.45
N ALA A 82 -40.56 -27.92 38.96
CA ALA A 82 -41.09 -26.73 38.29
C ALA A 82 -40.90 -26.89 36.78
N ASP A 83 -42.00 -27.32 36.17
CA ASP A 83 -42.31 -27.24 34.75
C ASP A 83 -42.19 -25.80 34.21
N GLY A 84 -41.77 -25.66 32.95
CA GLY A 84 -41.97 -24.47 32.13
C GLY A 84 -40.82 -23.45 32.07
N GLY A 85 -40.07 -23.47 30.95
CA GLY A 85 -39.11 -22.40 30.61
C GLY A 85 -38.27 -22.70 29.38
N ASP A 86 -38.91 -23.20 28.32
CA ASP A 86 -38.32 -23.47 27.02
C ASP A 86 -37.89 -22.16 26.31
N GLY A 87 -36.84 -22.26 25.51
CA GLY A 87 -36.50 -21.38 24.38
C GLY A 87 -36.87 -19.89 24.45
N SER A 88 -35.97 -19.06 24.96
CA SER A 88 -35.87 -17.68 24.48
C SER A 88 -34.47 -17.42 23.92
N GLY A 89 -34.07 -18.25 22.95
CA GLY A 89 -33.23 -17.75 21.87
C GLY A 89 -34.04 -16.65 21.19
N ASN A 90 -33.61 -15.40 21.38
CA ASN A 90 -34.33 -14.19 21.00
C ASN A 90 -35.07 -14.38 19.66
N PRO A 91 -36.42 -14.29 19.59
CA PRO A 91 -37.22 -14.59 18.38
C PRO A 91 -36.84 -13.71 17.18
N MET A 92 -36.17 -12.58 17.45
CA MET A 92 -35.54 -11.73 16.45
C MET A 92 -34.36 -12.43 15.73
N PHE A 93 -33.52 -13.18 16.44
CA PHE A 93 -32.41 -13.93 15.84
C PHE A 93 -32.89 -15.15 15.05
N GLU A 94 -33.96 -15.83 15.48
CA GLU A 94 -34.57 -16.91 14.70
C GLU A 94 -35.18 -16.39 13.40
N ARG A 95 -35.91 -15.26 13.46
CA ARG A 95 -36.48 -14.63 12.27
C ARG A 95 -35.39 -14.08 11.34
N LEU A 96 -34.34 -13.47 11.88
CA LEU A 96 -33.17 -13.02 11.12
C LEU A 96 -32.46 -14.20 10.47
N GLY A 97 -32.26 -15.31 11.20
CA GLY A 97 -31.67 -16.54 10.67
C GLY A 97 -32.51 -17.15 9.53
N GLY A 98 -33.84 -17.13 9.64
CA GLY A 98 -34.74 -17.55 8.58
C GLY A 98 -34.65 -16.67 7.32
N ILE A 99 -34.56 -15.35 7.49
CA ILE A 99 -34.40 -14.40 6.36
C ILE A 99 -33.04 -14.56 5.68
N VAL A 100 -31.96 -14.68 6.45
CA VAL A 100 -30.60 -14.90 5.93
C VAL A 100 -30.51 -16.23 5.19
N ARG A 101 -31.15 -17.29 5.69
CA ARG A 101 -31.19 -18.60 5.03
C ARG A 101 -32.01 -18.57 3.73
N LEU A 102 -33.15 -17.88 3.72
CA LEU A 102 -33.95 -17.69 2.52
C LEU A 102 -33.18 -16.89 1.46
N LEU A 103 -32.48 -15.83 1.87
CA LEU A 103 -31.62 -15.03 1.00
C LEU A 103 -30.49 -15.89 0.41
N HIS A 104 -29.79 -16.65 1.26
CA HIS A 104 -28.71 -17.54 0.88
C HIS A 104 -29.18 -18.64 -0.08
N ASP A 105 -30.30 -19.31 0.23
CA ASP A 105 -30.87 -20.36 -0.61
C ASP A 105 -31.34 -19.79 -1.96
N SER A 106 -31.89 -18.57 -1.98
CA SER A 106 -32.26 -17.87 -3.22
C SER A 106 -31.03 -17.49 -4.05
N LEU A 107 -29.97 -16.94 -3.44
CA LEU A 107 -28.70 -16.62 -4.12
C LEU A 107 -28.03 -17.88 -4.69
N ARG A 108 -28.13 -19.00 -3.99
CA ARG A 108 -27.62 -20.30 -4.41
C ARG A 108 -28.43 -20.91 -5.55
N GLU A 109 -29.76 -20.82 -5.49
CA GLU A 109 -30.66 -21.31 -6.55
C GLU A 109 -30.49 -20.51 -7.85
N LEU A 110 -30.13 -19.22 -7.75
CA LEU A 110 -29.78 -18.38 -8.90
C LEU A 110 -28.32 -18.54 -9.38
N GLY A 111 -27.47 -19.30 -8.67
CA GLY A 111 -26.09 -19.59 -9.07
C GLY A 111 -25.05 -18.50 -8.74
N TYR A 112 -25.41 -17.47 -7.98
CA TYR A 112 -24.53 -16.34 -7.64
C TYR A 112 -23.75 -16.51 -6.32
N ASP A 113 -24.03 -17.56 -5.55
CA ASP A 113 -23.31 -17.90 -4.31
C ASP A 113 -21.78 -17.99 -4.54
N LYS A 114 -21.37 -18.53 -5.69
CA LYS A 114 -19.96 -18.61 -6.10
C LYS A 114 -19.37 -17.23 -6.40
N ALA A 115 -20.08 -16.38 -7.16
CA ALA A 115 -19.62 -15.03 -7.52
C ALA A 115 -19.49 -14.14 -6.27
N LEU A 116 -20.45 -14.19 -5.35
CA LEU A 116 -20.38 -13.42 -4.10
C LEU A 116 -19.23 -13.88 -3.20
N THR A 117 -18.99 -15.20 -3.12
CA THR A 117 -17.85 -15.76 -2.38
C THR A 117 -16.52 -15.34 -3.02
N GLU A 118 -16.44 -15.34 -4.35
CA GLU A 118 -15.26 -14.91 -5.12
C GLU A 118 -14.99 -13.41 -4.96
N ALA A 119 -16.01 -12.57 -5.07
CA ALA A 119 -15.91 -11.14 -4.78
C ALA A 119 -15.45 -10.85 -3.35
N SER A 120 -15.97 -11.58 -2.36
CA SER A 120 -15.53 -11.44 -0.97
C SER A 120 -14.07 -11.82 -0.78
N ALA A 121 -13.59 -12.88 -1.44
CA ALA A 121 -12.18 -13.28 -1.39
C ALA A 121 -11.28 -12.25 -2.08
N GLN A 122 -11.71 -11.71 -3.22
CA GLN A 122 -11.00 -10.67 -3.95
C GLN A 122 -10.89 -9.37 -3.14
N ILE A 123 -11.96 -8.95 -2.44
CA ILE A 123 -11.91 -7.80 -1.53
C ILE A 123 -10.88 -8.02 -0.42
N GLY A 124 -10.81 -9.23 0.15
CA GLY A 124 -9.78 -9.60 1.13
C GLY A 124 -8.37 -9.45 0.58
N ASP A 125 -8.08 -10.00 -0.60
CA ASP A 125 -6.78 -9.85 -1.27
C ASP A 125 -6.44 -8.37 -1.53
N ALA A 126 -7.42 -7.56 -1.93
CA ALA A 126 -7.21 -6.13 -2.11
C ALA A 126 -6.87 -5.40 -0.80
N GLN A 127 -7.50 -5.78 0.32
CA GLN A 127 -7.19 -5.24 1.64
C GLN A 127 -5.78 -5.60 2.09
N ASP A 128 -5.40 -6.88 1.98
CA ASP A 128 -4.05 -7.36 2.33
C ASP A 128 -2.97 -6.62 1.52
N ARG A 129 -3.22 -6.38 0.23
CA ARG A 129 -2.32 -5.60 -0.63
C ARG A 129 -2.19 -4.15 -0.18
N LEU A 130 -3.28 -3.49 0.19
CA LEU A 130 -3.25 -2.11 0.68
C LEU A 130 -2.53 -2.01 2.03
N GLU A 131 -2.69 -2.99 2.91
CA GLU A 131 -1.94 -3.07 4.17
C GLU A 131 -0.45 -3.26 3.90
N TYR A 132 -0.10 -4.13 2.95
CA TYR A 132 1.29 -4.31 2.54
C TYR A 132 1.90 -3.03 1.96
N VAL A 133 1.14 -2.28 1.14
CA VAL A 133 1.55 -0.94 0.64
C VAL A 133 1.83 0.02 1.79
N ALA A 134 0.97 0.06 2.81
CA ALA A 134 1.18 0.91 3.98
C ALA A 134 2.49 0.54 4.70
N SER A 135 2.73 -0.76 4.91
CA SER A 135 3.95 -1.26 5.56
C SER A 135 5.23 -0.93 4.77
N LEU A 136 5.20 -1.03 3.43
CA LEU A 136 6.34 -0.69 2.58
C LEU A 136 6.63 0.80 2.60
N THR A 137 5.58 1.62 2.59
CA THR A 137 5.70 3.09 2.62
C THR A 137 6.29 3.55 3.96
N GLU A 138 5.86 2.94 5.07
CA GLU A 138 6.44 3.21 6.39
C GLU A 138 7.93 2.82 6.46
N GLN A 139 8.29 1.64 5.95
CA GLN A 139 9.68 1.19 5.92
C GLN A 139 10.58 2.11 5.08
N ALA A 140 10.10 2.53 3.90
CA ALA A 140 10.82 3.48 3.05
C ALA A 140 11.02 4.83 3.74
N ALA A 141 9.96 5.38 4.35
CA ALA A 141 10.04 6.64 5.08
C ALA A 141 11.04 6.55 6.25
N ASN A 142 10.97 5.48 7.04
CA ASN A 142 11.89 5.25 8.15
C ASN A 142 13.34 5.13 7.68
N LYS A 143 13.58 4.43 6.57
CA LYS A 143 14.93 4.31 6.00
C LYS A 143 15.50 5.66 5.56
N VAL A 144 14.69 6.48 4.88
CA VAL A 144 15.10 7.84 4.46
C VAL A 144 15.38 8.73 5.67
N LEU A 145 14.51 8.72 6.69
CA LEU A 145 14.68 9.50 7.92
C LEU A 145 15.94 9.09 8.69
N ASN A 146 16.17 7.79 8.89
CA ASN A 146 17.36 7.30 9.57
C ASN A 146 18.64 7.71 8.83
N THR A 147 18.65 7.60 7.51
CA THR A 147 19.79 8.01 6.68
C THR A 147 20.08 9.51 6.82
N LEU A 148 19.03 10.31 6.95
CA LEU A 148 19.13 11.76 7.13
C LEU A 148 19.60 12.13 8.54
N ASP A 149 19.09 11.45 9.57
CA ASP A 149 19.48 11.62 10.97
C ASP A 149 20.97 11.32 11.20
N ASP A 150 21.51 10.33 10.48
CA ASP A 150 22.95 10.06 10.45
C ASP A 150 23.75 11.07 9.60
N GLY A 151 23.10 11.60 8.56
CA GLY A 151 23.66 12.53 7.57
C GLY A 151 23.96 13.92 8.11
N MET A 152 22.94 14.55 8.69
CA MET A 152 22.96 15.95 9.11
C MET A 152 24.09 16.27 10.11
N PRO A 153 24.34 15.47 11.17
CA PRO A 153 25.39 15.77 12.13
C PRO A 153 26.79 15.75 11.52
N ALA A 154 27.04 14.85 10.56
CA ALA A 154 28.31 14.77 9.86
C ALA A 154 28.56 16.02 9.00
N GLN A 155 27.52 16.51 8.32
CA GLN A 155 27.58 17.76 7.54
C GLN A 155 27.79 18.98 8.43
N ASP A 156 27.14 19.03 9.59
CA ASP A 156 27.33 20.11 10.57
C ASP A 156 28.77 20.19 11.09
N VAL A 157 29.38 19.03 11.40
CA VAL A 157 30.78 18.97 11.82
C VAL A 157 31.71 19.46 10.71
N LEU A 158 31.46 19.05 9.46
CA LEU A 158 32.27 19.47 8.32
C LEU A 158 32.14 20.97 8.06
N SER A 159 30.92 21.51 8.13
CA SER A 159 30.62 22.94 7.98
C SER A 159 31.30 23.79 9.05
N LYS A 160 31.25 23.37 10.32
CA LYS A 160 31.95 24.04 11.42
C LYS A 160 33.47 24.07 11.20
N LYS A 161 34.06 22.93 10.83
CA LYS A 161 35.50 22.84 10.52
C LYS A 161 35.88 23.70 9.32
N SER A 162 35.04 23.78 8.29
CA SER A 162 35.26 24.63 7.13
C SER A 162 35.34 26.11 7.53
N LYS A 163 34.40 26.59 8.36
CA LYS A 163 34.39 27.97 8.85
C LYS A 163 35.60 28.27 9.73
N GLU A 164 35.96 27.36 10.63
CA GLU A 164 37.17 27.50 11.45
C GLU A 164 38.43 27.62 10.58
N MET A 165 38.52 26.79 9.53
CA MET A 165 39.63 26.83 8.58
C MET A 165 39.69 28.18 7.85
N GLU A 166 38.55 28.67 7.36
CA GLU A 166 38.42 29.97 6.71
C GLU A 166 38.91 31.12 7.61
N ASP A 167 38.46 31.17 8.87
CA ASP A 167 38.87 32.19 9.84
C ASP A 167 40.38 32.17 10.10
N ARG A 168 40.96 30.97 10.23
CA ARG A 168 42.40 30.79 10.47
C ARG A 168 43.24 31.20 9.26
N TRP A 169 42.78 30.90 8.04
CA TRP A 169 43.41 31.38 6.81
C TRP A 169 43.29 32.90 6.68
N ALA A 170 42.14 33.50 7.00
CA ALA A 170 41.98 34.94 7.00
C ALA A 170 42.93 35.64 7.99
N ALA A 171 43.12 35.07 9.18
CA ALA A 171 44.08 35.56 10.16
C ALA A 171 45.54 35.48 9.65
N LEU A 172 45.90 34.43 8.90
CA LEU A 172 47.20 34.30 8.26
C LEU A 172 47.43 35.44 7.25
N PHE A 173 46.47 35.67 6.35
CA PHE A 173 46.56 36.73 5.34
C PHE A 173 46.53 38.14 5.93
N ALA A 174 45.94 38.31 7.11
CA ALA A 174 46.01 39.56 7.87
C ALA A 174 47.34 39.74 8.62
N GLY A 175 48.30 38.82 8.50
CA GLY A 175 49.60 38.87 9.17
C GLY A 175 49.53 38.64 10.69
N LYS A 176 48.46 38.02 11.19
CA LYS A 176 48.21 37.82 12.63
C LYS A 176 48.73 36.47 13.15
N LEU A 177 49.30 35.62 12.29
CA LEU A 177 49.80 34.30 12.66
C LEU A 177 51.33 34.24 12.72
N SER A 178 51.85 33.46 13.67
CA SER A 178 53.27 33.10 13.72
C SER A 178 53.60 31.96 12.74
N ILE A 179 54.90 31.75 12.47
CA ILE A 179 55.39 30.66 11.61
C ILE A 179 55.00 29.28 12.15
N ASP A 180 55.00 29.09 13.48
CA ASP A 180 54.60 27.82 14.08
C ASP A 180 53.10 27.58 13.96
N GLN A 181 52.27 28.63 14.13
CA GLN A 181 50.83 28.56 13.89
C GLN A 181 50.51 28.27 12.43
N PHE A 182 51.30 28.81 11.48
CA PHE A 182 51.17 28.50 10.06
C PHE A 182 51.45 27.02 9.76
N LYS A 183 52.50 26.43 10.33
CA LYS A 183 52.80 25.00 10.14
C LYS A 183 51.66 24.11 10.63
N VAL A 184 51.06 24.46 11.77
CA VAL A 184 49.87 23.78 12.30
C VAL A 184 48.69 23.95 11.35
N LEU A 185 48.39 25.17 10.89
CA LEU A 185 47.31 25.44 9.93
C LEU A 185 47.48 24.65 8.63
N ALA A 186 48.70 24.55 8.10
CA ALA A 186 48.98 23.77 6.89
C ALA A 186 48.73 22.25 7.11
N GLY A 187 49.11 21.73 8.28
CA GLY A 187 48.81 20.36 8.68
C GLY A 187 47.31 20.10 8.81
N ASP A 188 46.61 20.98 9.53
CA ASP A 188 45.16 20.91 9.73
C ASP A 188 44.40 21.04 8.40
N SER A 189 44.88 21.86 7.46
CA SER A 189 44.29 22.00 6.12
C SER A 189 44.38 20.70 5.33
N ARG A 190 45.51 19.98 5.43
CA ARG A 190 45.66 18.66 4.80
C ARG A 190 44.73 17.63 5.44
N ALA A 191 44.61 17.64 6.77
CA ALA A 191 43.71 16.75 7.49
C ALA A 191 42.23 17.05 7.16
N PHE A 192 41.87 18.33 7.06
CA PHE A 192 40.53 18.77 6.65
C PHE A 192 40.20 18.32 5.22
N ALA A 193 41.12 18.45 4.27
CA ALA A 193 40.92 17.96 2.90
C ALA A 193 40.65 16.45 2.86
N ALA A 194 41.37 15.65 3.65
CA ALA A 194 41.09 14.22 3.78
C ALA A 194 39.71 13.94 4.39
N ALA A 195 39.33 14.68 5.43
CA ALA A 195 38.01 14.57 6.05
C ALA A 195 36.87 14.96 5.10
N VAL A 196 37.06 15.96 4.23
CA VAL A 196 36.11 16.32 3.17
C VAL A 196 35.92 15.18 2.18
N SER A 197 37.01 14.52 1.75
CA SER A 197 36.92 13.36 0.84
C SER A 197 36.16 12.20 1.48
N GLU A 198 36.45 11.88 2.74
CA GLU A 198 35.74 10.83 3.49
C GLU A 198 34.25 11.16 3.67
N ALA A 199 33.93 12.39 4.07
CA ALA A 199 32.55 12.83 4.24
C ALA A 199 31.77 12.80 2.91
N THR A 200 32.41 13.16 1.79
CA THR A 200 31.79 13.10 0.46
C THR A 200 31.46 11.66 0.04
N GLU A 201 32.35 10.70 0.28
CA GLU A 201 32.08 9.28 -0.03
C GLU A 201 30.98 8.72 0.88
N ALA A 202 30.98 9.07 2.16
CA ALA A 202 29.90 8.69 3.08
C ALA A 202 28.56 9.29 2.65
N GLU A 203 28.53 10.55 2.22
CA GLU A 203 27.32 11.20 1.72
C GLU A 203 26.81 10.55 0.44
N LYS A 204 27.70 10.19 -0.48
CA LYS A 204 27.33 9.44 -1.68
C LYS A 204 26.68 8.10 -1.33
N ALA A 205 27.22 7.38 -0.34
CA ALA A 205 26.63 6.12 0.12
C ALA A 205 25.21 6.34 0.69
N ARG A 206 25.00 7.39 1.49
CA ARG A 206 23.67 7.77 2.00
C ARG A 206 22.68 8.10 0.88
N LEU A 207 23.10 8.84 -0.13
CA LEU A 207 22.25 9.16 -1.29
C LEU A 207 21.85 7.89 -2.07
N LEU A 208 22.75 6.92 -2.19
CA LEU A 208 22.43 5.61 -2.78
C LEU A 208 21.47 4.82 -1.91
N GLU A 209 21.61 4.88 -0.60
CA GLU A 209 20.69 4.22 0.34
C GLU A 209 19.27 4.82 0.28
N ILE A 210 19.16 6.15 0.19
CA ILE A 210 17.90 6.86 -0.04
C ILE A 210 17.30 6.48 -1.38
N MET A 211 18.11 6.38 -2.44
CA MET A 211 17.65 5.97 -3.76
C MET A 211 17.06 4.55 -3.72
N MET A 212 17.73 3.60 -3.08
CA MET A 212 17.21 2.24 -2.90
C MET A 212 15.93 2.21 -2.05
N ALA A 213 15.78 3.13 -1.09
CA ALA A 213 14.56 3.22 -0.31
C ALA A 213 13.34 3.61 -1.18
N GLN A 214 13.54 4.16 -2.38
CA GLN A 214 12.48 4.56 -3.31
C GLN A 214 11.86 3.40 -4.09
N ASP A 215 12.46 2.21 -4.08
CA ASP A 215 11.94 1.01 -4.77
C ASP A 215 10.52 0.63 -4.31
N PHE A 216 10.12 1.08 -3.12
CA PHE A 216 8.73 0.94 -2.64
C PHE A 216 7.71 1.54 -3.60
N GLN A 217 8.07 2.57 -4.37
CA GLN A 217 7.17 3.28 -5.28
C GLN A 217 6.77 2.40 -6.47
N ASP A 218 7.69 1.60 -7.01
CA ASP A 218 7.37 0.66 -8.09
C ASP A 218 6.48 -0.48 -7.57
N ILE A 219 6.89 -1.10 -6.46
CA ILE A 219 6.15 -2.20 -5.83
C ILE A 219 4.74 -1.74 -5.43
N THR A 220 4.63 -0.58 -4.78
CA THR A 220 3.35 0.02 -4.41
C THR A 220 2.50 0.34 -5.64
N GLY A 221 3.10 0.88 -6.70
CA GLY A 221 2.40 1.17 -7.95
C GLY A 221 1.82 -0.09 -8.59
N GLN A 222 2.55 -1.20 -8.58
CA GLN A 222 2.06 -2.49 -9.08
C GLN A 222 0.93 -3.06 -8.20
N LEU A 223 1.06 -2.98 -6.87
CA LEU A 223 0.04 -3.43 -5.93
C LEU A 223 -1.26 -2.64 -6.08
N ILE A 224 -1.17 -1.30 -6.15
CA ILE A 224 -2.34 -0.43 -6.36
C ILE A 224 -3.02 -0.75 -7.70
N LYS A 225 -2.27 -0.97 -8.79
CA LYS A 225 -2.86 -1.38 -10.07
C LYS A 225 -3.66 -2.68 -9.94
N LYS A 226 -3.13 -3.68 -9.22
CA LYS A 226 -3.85 -4.95 -8.97
C LYS A 226 -5.12 -4.72 -8.16
N VAL A 227 -5.04 -3.92 -7.09
CA VAL A 227 -6.20 -3.53 -6.28
C VAL A 227 -7.27 -2.86 -7.15
N VAL A 228 -6.89 -1.93 -8.03
CA VAL A 228 -7.83 -1.27 -8.96
C VAL A 228 -8.50 -2.28 -9.89
N VAL A 229 -7.76 -3.25 -10.42
CA VAL A 229 -8.35 -4.31 -11.26
C VAL A 229 -9.34 -5.15 -10.46
N ILE A 230 -8.97 -5.56 -9.25
CA ILE A 230 -9.85 -6.32 -8.35
C ILE A 230 -11.14 -5.54 -8.07
N THR A 231 -11.04 -4.28 -7.68
CA THR A 231 -12.21 -3.44 -7.39
C THR A 231 -13.12 -3.33 -8.61
N LYS A 232 -12.58 -3.17 -9.82
CA LYS A 232 -13.36 -3.13 -11.06
C LYS A 232 -14.08 -4.45 -11.35
N THR A 233 -13.43 -5.58 -11.10
CA THR A 233 -14.05 -6.91 -11.27
C THR A 233 -15.22 -7.07 -10.31
N VAL A 234 -15.02 -6.77 -9.03
CA VAL A 234 -16.07 -6.84 -7.99
C VAL A 234 -17.23 -5.89 -8.31
N GLU A 235 -16.93 -4.66 -8.75
CA GLU A 235 -17.93 -3.68 -9.17
C GLU A 235 -18.78 -4.22 -10.33
N ALA A 236 -18.15 -4.80 -11.35
CA ALA A 236 -18.85 -5.37 -12.50
C ALA A 236 -19.74 -6.56 -12.11
N GLU A 237 -19.26 -7.46 -11.26
CA GLU A 237 -20.04 -8.62 -10.77
C GLU A 237 -21.26 -8.18 -9.94
N LEU A 238 -21.09 -7.20 -9.05
CA LEU A 238 -22.18 -6.65 -8.26
C LEU A 238 -23.18 -5.88 -9.12
N ALA A 239 -22.71 -5.09 -10.09
CA ALA A 239 -23.58 -4.40 -11.04
C ALA A 239 -24.39 -5.38 -11.90
N GLN A 240 -23.77 -6.49 -12.33
CA GLN A 240 -24.46 -7.54 -13.06
C GLN A 240 -25.52 -8.22 -12.17
N LEU A 241 -25.20 -8.53 -10.91
CA LEU A 241 -26.15 -9.09 -9.96
C LEU A 241 -27.35 -8.15 -9.72
N LEU A 242 -27.12 -6.84 -9.63
CA LEU A 242 -28.20 -5.85 -9.52
C LEU A 242 -29.05 -5.81 -10.79
N ARG A 243 -28.46 -5.84 -11.98
CA ARG A 243 -29.20 -5.87 -13.25
C ARG A 243 -30.03 -7.15 -13.40
N ASP A 244 -29.45 -8.29 -13.02
CA ASP A 244 -30.10 -9.59 -13.05
C ASP A 244 -31.19 -9.75 -11.98
N ASN A 245 -31.26 -8.87 -10.99
CA ASN A 245 -32.33 -8.89 -9.96
C ASN A 245 -33.18 -7.63 -9.93
N ALA A 246 -32.96 -6.70 -10.86
CA ALA A 246 -33.76 -5.49 -10.98
C ALA A 246 -35.22 -5.82 -11.35
N PRO A 247 -36.22 -5.16 -10.74
CA PRO A 247 -37.62 -5.27 -11.12
C PRO A 247 -37.84 -5.01 -12.62
N THR A 248 -38.86 -5.61 -13.24
CA THR A 248 -39.13 -5.52 -14.68
C THR A 248 -39.22 -4.06 -15.16
N GLU A 249 -39.79 -3.19 -14.33
CA GLU A 249 -39.91 -1.73 -14.57
C GLU A 249 -38.56 -0.99 -14.63
N VAL A 250 -37.54 -1.49 -13.91
CA VAL A 250 -36.17 -0.95 -13.90
C VAL A 250 -35.36 -1.55 -15.04
N ARG A 251 -35.52 -2.85 -15.34
CA ARG A 251 -34.91 -3.51 -16.50
C ARG A 251 -35.34 -2.88 -17.83
N GLU A 252 -36.61 -2.55 -17.99
CA GLU A 252 -37.12 -1.87 -19.19
C GLU A 252 -36.51 -0.47 -19.35
N LYS A 253 -36.28 0.26 -18.26
CA LYS A 253 -35.60 1.57 -18.28
C LYS A 253 -34.12 1.45 -18.63
N ILE A 254 -33.40 0.47 -18.07
CA ILE A 254 -31.99 0.20 -18.39
C ILE A 254 -31.83 -0.17 -19.87
N ALA A 255 -32.69 -1.06 -20.39
CA ALA A 255 -32.68 -1.47 -21.79
C ALA A 255 -33.01 -0.31 -22.76
N GLN A 256 -33.92 0.59 -22.39
CA GLN A 256 -34.20 1.80 -23.18
C GLN A 256 -33.02 2.79 -23.20
N LYS A 257 -32.27 2.90 -22.09
CA LYS A 257 -31.09 3.77 -21.97
C LYS A 257 -29.90 3.23 -22.80
N GLU A 258 -29.64 1.91 -22.81
CA GLU A 258 -28.60 1.29 -23.65
C GLU A 258 -28.86 1.45 -25.15
N VAL A 259 -30.11 1.29 -25.60
CA VAL A 259 -30.49 1.50 -27.02
C VAL A 259 -30.34 2.97 -27.45
N SER A 260 -30.57 3.91 -26.53
CA SER A 260 -30.37 5.34 -26.77
C SER A 260 -28.89 5.73 -26.87
N LEU A 261 -27.98 5.02 -26.17
CA LEU A 261 -26.52 5.21 -26.24
C LEU A 261 -25.89 4.59 -27.49
N MET A 262 -26.48 3.51 -28.03
CA MET A 262 -26.11 2.93 -29.33
C MET A 262 -26.60 3.72 -30.55
N SER A 263 -27.44 4.75 -30.35
CA SER A 263 -28.09 5.51 -31.43
C SER A 263 -27.53 6.92 -31.61
N GLY A 264 -26.21 7.11 -31.45
CA GLY A 264 -25.51 8.37 -31.70
C GLY A 264 -24.25 8.16 -32.56
N PRO A 265 -23.94 9.05 -33.53
CA PRO A 265 -22.84 8.85 -34.47
C PRO A 265 -21.49 8.81 -33.75
N SER A 266 -20.70 7.81 -34.11
CA SER A 266 -19.44 7.38 -33.50
C SER A 266 -18.43 8.49 -33.23
N ALA A 267 -18.02 8.62 -31.96
CA ALA A 267 -16.76 9.23 -31.54
C ALA A 267 -15.89 8.12 -30.91
N PRO A 268 -14.55 8.22 -31.00
CA PRO A 268 -13.65 7.08 -30.78
C PRO A 268 -13.73 6.60 -29.32
N ALA A 269 -13.73 5.29 -29.15
CA ALA A 269 -13.78 4.51 -27.91
C ALA A 269 -13.14 5.20 -26.68
N VAL A 270 -13.92 6.04 -26.00
CA VAL A 270 -13.62 6.53 -24.67
C VAL A 270 -14.40 5.64 -23.71
N ALA A 271 -13.64 4.97 -22.83
CA ALA A 271 -14.04 4.39 -21.56
C ALA A 271 -15.55 4.07 -21.41
N LEU A 272 -15.90 2.78 -21.42
CA LEU A 272 -17.16 2.33 -20.81
C LEU A 272 -17.15 2.80 -19.35
N ASN A 273 -17.90 3.88 -19.10
CA ASN A 273 -17.73 4.80 -17.98
C ASN A 273 -18.30 4.24 -16.69
N GLN A 274 -17.51 4.38 -15.62
CA GLN A 274 -17.92 4.28 -14.22
C GLN A 274 -19.20 5.09 -13.90
N ASP A 275 -19.44 6.19 -14.62
CA ASP A 275 -20.68 6.99 -14.55
C ASP A 275 -21.96 6.17 -14.79
N SER A 276 -21.88 5.10 -15.58
CA SER A 276 -23.04 4.23 -15.85
C SER A 276 -23.35 3.23 -14.73
N VAL A 277 -22.43 3.01 -13.80
CA VAL A 277 -22.68 2.22 -12.58
C VAL A 277 -23.28 3.12 -11.50
N ASP A 278 -22.74 4.32 -11.30
CA ASP A 278 -23.27 5.32 -10.35
C ASP A 278 -24.70 5.77 -10.71
N ASP A 279 -24.97 5.98 -12.00
CA ASP A 279 -26.33 6.26 -12.50
C ASP A 279 -27.33 5.12 -12.18
N LEU A 280 -26.86 3.88 -12.21
CA LEU A 280 -27.67 2.69 -11.99
C LEU A 280 -27.96 2.49 -10.49
N LEU A 281 -27.01 2.86 -9.63
CA LEU A 281 -27.19 2.92 -8.18
C LEU A 281 -28.18 4.03 -7.77
N ALA A 282 -28.07 5.22 -8.38
CA ALA A 282 -28.99 6.34 -8.14
C ALA A 282 -30.44 6.01 -8.54
N ASP A 283 -30.66 5.31 -9.66
CA ASP A 283 -31.99 4.88 -10.10
C ASP A 283 -32.60 3.77 -9.22
N LEU A 284 -31.77 2.99 -8.51
CA LEU A 284 -32.18 2.00 -7.52
C LEU A 284 -32.46 2.60 -6.12
N GLY A 285 -32.16 3.89 -5.93
CA GLY A 285 -32.45 4.65 -4.72
C GLY A 285 -31.40 4.53 -3.60
N PHE A 286 -30.14 4.22 -3.95
CA PHE A 286 -28.99 4.25 -3.04
C PHE A 286 -28.16 5.52 -3.23
#